data_AF-A0A443SQQ4-F1
#
_entry.id   AF-A0A443SQQ4-F1
#
_cell.length_a   1.000
_cell.length_b   1.000
_cell.length_c   1.000
_cell.angle_alpha   90.00
_cell.angle_beta   90.00
_cell.angle_gamma   90.00
#
_symmetry.space_group_name_H-M   'P 1'
#
loop_
_entity.id
_entity.type
_entity.pdbx_description
1 polymer ?
#
loop_
_entity_poly.entity_id
_entity_poly.type
_entity_poly.pdbx_seq_one_letter_code
_entity_poly.pdbx_strand_id
1 'polypeptide(L)'
;MFEKENKRVKEARKLLENLADRGTHWEYHQKDCGAVYDKKPFKVLCKEGKMYMWCACGWSKQQPFCDGTHNIAHYKITQKPIPFTCKETKEYWFCNCKQTKHRPFCDGIHKNEDVQKAHSVVKH
;
A
#
# COMPACT_ATOMS: atom_id res chain seq x y z
N MET A 1 -37.70 6.70 11.26
CA MET A 1 -37.82 7.84 10.32
C MET A 1 -36.45 8.51 10.25
N PHE A 2 -35.51 7.86 9.57
CA PHE A 2 -34.17 8.42 9.38
C PHE A 2 -34.22 9.42 8.23
N GLU A 3 -33.22 10.30 8.16
CA GLU A 3 -32.94 11.22 7.05
C GLU A 3 -33.58 12.61 7.14
N LYS A 4 -32.81 13.55 7.70
CA LYS A 4 -32.34 14.69 6.91
C LYS A 4 -30.87 14.93 7.26
N GLU A 5 -29.99 14.16 6.63
CA GLU A 5 -28.56 14.39 6.75
C GLU A 5 -28.25 15.79 6.20
N ASN A 6 -27.71 16.65 7.07
CA ASN A 6 -27.48 18.07 6.81
C ASN A 6 -26.60 18.25 5.56
N LYS A 7 -26.94 19.21 4.68
CA LYS A 7 -26.21 19.48 3.44
C LYS A 7 -24.70 19.63 3.66
N ARG A 8 -24.30 20.23 4.79
CA ARG A 8 -22.88 20.38 5.18
C ARG A 8 -22.22 19.05 5.52
N VAL A 9 -22.95 18.10 6.12
CA VAL A 9 -22.44 16.75 6.42
C VAL A 9 -22.26 15.97 5.12
N LYS A 10 -23.20 16.08 4.18
CA LYS A 10 -23.07 15.49 2.84
C LYS A 10 -21.91 16.08 2.05
N GLU A 11 -21.74 17.41 2.09
CA GLU A 11 -20.63 18.10 1.43
C GLU A 11 -19.29 17.72 2.06
N ALA A 12 -19.18 17.69 3.38
CA ALA A 12 -17.96 17.27 4.09
C ALA A 12 -17.61 15.81 3.79
N ARG A 13 -18.60 14.91 3.80
CA ARG A 13 -18.41 13.50 3.45
C ARG A 13 -17.94 13.34 2.01
N LYS A 14 -18.56 14.07 1.08
CA LYS A 14 -18.15 14.08 -0.34
C LYS A 14 -16.75 14.68 -0.51
N LEU A 15 -16.38 15.68 0.28
CA LEU A 15 -15.02 16.26 0.28
C LEU A 15 -13.99 15.25 0.81
N LEU A 16 -14.31 14.53 1.88
CA LEU A 16 -13.49 13.45 2.44
C LEU A 16 -13.37 12.27 1.47
N GLU A 17 -14.44 11.89 0.79
CA GLU A 17 -14.43 10.86 -0.26
C GLU A 17 -13.58 11.30 -1.46
N ASN A 18 -13.64 12.57 -1.87
CA ASN A 18 -12.79 13.15 -2.92
C ASN A 18 -11.33 13.41 -2.49
N LEU A 19 -11.05 13.44 -1.18
CA LEU A 19 -9.70 13.48 -0.61
C LEU A 19 -9.13 12.05 -0.50
N ALA A 20 -9.96 11.05 -0.21
CA ALA A 20 -9.58 9.64 -0.18
C ALA A 20 -9.16 9.09 -1.55
N ASP A 21 -9.66 9.69 -2.64
CA ASP A 21 -9.25 9.38 -4.02
C ASP A 21 -7.95 10.08 -4.46
N ARG A 22 -7.51 11.08 -3.71
CA ARG A 22 -6.30 11.85 -4.03
C ARG A 22 -5.20 11.45 -3.07
N GLY A 23 -4.24 10.67 -3.57
CA GLY A 23 -2.93 10.42 -2.95
C GLY A 23 -2.17 11.72 -2.65
N THR A 24 -2.65 12.48 -1.67
CA THR A 24 -2.26 13.87 -1.36
C THR A 24 -1.85 14.04 0.09
N HIS A 25 -1.51 12.94 0.78
CA HIS A 25 -0.59 13.10 1.89
C HIS A 25 0.83 12.95 1.35
N TRP A 26 1.57 14.06 1.41
CA TRP A 26 2.98 14.15 0.99
C TRP A 26 3.85 13.08 1.67
N GLU A 27 3.46 12.58 2.85
CA GLU A 27 4.12 11.44 3.54
C GLU A 27 4.17 10.15 2.70
N TYR A 28 3.23 9.95 1.76
CA TYR A 28 3.21 8.78 0.89
C TYR A 28 4.06 8.95 -0.37
N HIS A 29 4.54 10.18 -0.66
CA HIS A 29 5.59 10.44 -1.65
C HIS A 29 6.96 10.07 -1.08
N GLN A 30 7.17 8.78 -0.89
CA GLN A 30 8.45 8.22 -0.47
C GLN A 30 9.35 8.06 -1.69
N LYS A 31 10.42 8.88 -1.74
CA LYS A 31 11.41 8.85 -2.83
C LYS A 31 12.12 7.49 -2.92
N ASP A 32 12.43 6.91 -1.76
CA ASP A 32 13.14 5.65 -1.69
C ASP A 32 12.19 4.44 -1.72
N CYS A 33 12.68 3.34 -2.28
CA CYS A 33 11.99 2.06 -2.25
C CYS A 33 12.40 1.25 -1.01
N GLY A 34 11.50 0.39 -0.53
CA GLY A 34 11.81 -0.54 0.55
C GLY A 34 12.70 -1.69 0.10
N ALA A 35 13.03 -2.57 1.04
CA ALA A 35 13.75 -3.80 0.74
C ALA A 35 12.88 -4.74 -0.13
N VAL A 36 13.53 -5.50 -1.02
CA VAL A 36 12.85 -6.53 -1.81
C VAL A 36 12.42 -7.64 -0.87
N TYR A 37 11.11 -7.82 -0.65
CA TYR A 37 10.63 -8.96 0.14
C TYR A 37 10.63 -10.23 -0.72
N ASP A 38 9.88 -10.22 -1.82
CA ASP A 38 9.80 -11.31 -2.80
C ASP A 38 9.77 -10.72 -4.22
N LYS A 39 10.26 -11.48 -5.20
CA LYS A 39 10.29 -11.14 -6.62
C LYS A 39 8.97 -11.50 -7.32
N LYS A 40 8.04 -12.15 -6.62
CA LYS A 40 6.68 -12.43 -7.11
C LYS A 40 5.65 -11.48 -6.48
N PRO A 41 4.68 -10.98 -7.26
CA PRO A 41 3.58 -10.20 -6.71
C PRO A 41 2.65 -11.07 -5.86
N PHE A 42 1.91 -10.44 -4.95
CA PHE A 42 0.97 -11.14 -4.08
C PHE A 42 -0.47 -10.85 -4.51
N LYS A 43 -1.23 -11.91 -4.81
CA LYS A 43 -2.65 -11.81 -5.17
C LYS A 43 -3.52 -11.77 -3.92
N VAL A 44 -4.35 -10.75 -3.79
CA VAL A 44 -5.31 -10.63 -2.67
C VAL A 44 -6.69 -10.31 -3.19
N LEU A 45 -7.71 -11.02 -2.71
CA LEU A 45 -9.10 -10.63 -2.86
C LEU A 45 -9.39 -9.46 -1.90
N CYS A 46 -9.51 -8.26 -2.44
CA CYS A 46 -9.89 -7.10 -1.66
C CYS A 46 -11.40 -6.93 -1.64
N LYS A 47 -11.96 -6.56 -0.49
CA LYS A 47 -13.40 -6.32 -0.31
C LYS A 47 -13.70 -4.83 -0.44
N GLU A 48 -14.78 -4.50 -1.14
CA GLU A 48 -15.29 -3.14 -1.28
C GLU A 48 -15.42 -2.43 0.08
N GLY A 49 -15.06 -1.15 0.10
CA GLY A 49 -15.09 -0.29 1.28
C GLY A 49 -14.00 -0.58 2.32
N LYS A 50 -13.29 -1.71 2.22
CA LYS A 50 -12.21 -2.04 3.16
C LYS A 50 -10.93 -1.30 2.80
N MET A 51 -10.31 -0.72 3.83
CA MET A 51 -8.97 -0.14 3.74
C MET A 51 -7.90 -1.19 4.03
N TYR A 52 -6.85 -1.17 3.24
CA TYR A 52 -5.68 -2.04 3.35
C TYR A 52 -4.43 -1.17 3.46
N MET A 53 -3.54 -1.50 4.41
CA MET A 53 -2.28 -0.80 4.59
C MET A 53 -1.16 -1.58 3.93
N TRP A 54 -0.77 -1.21 2.70
CA TRP A 54 0.30 -1.91 1.98
C TRP A 54 1.66 -1.65 2.61
N CYS A 55 2.46 -2.70 2.81
CA CYS A 55 3.81 -2.58 3.32
C CYS A 55 4.75 -2.02 2.23
N ALA A 56 5.22 -0.79 2.41
CA ALA A 56 6.23 -0.18 1.53
C ALA A 56 7.68 -0.53 1.92
N CYS A 57 7.94 -0.90 3.19
CA CYS A 57 9.32 -1.09 3.68
C CYS A 57 9.96 -2.43 3.33
N GLY A 58 9.16 -3.47 3.03
CA GLY A 58 9.65 -4.81 2.72
C GLY A 58 9.90 -5.73 3.93
N TRP A 59 9.78 -5.23 5.16
CA TRP A 59 10.12 -5.99 6.38
C TRP A 59 8.93 -6.58 7.13
N SER A 60 7.71 -6.35 6.64
CA SER A 60 6.53 -6.90 7.30
C SER A 60 6.51 -8.43 7.23
N LYS A 61 6.04 -9.06 8.31
CA LYS A 61 5.76 -10.49 8.40
C LYS A 61 4.37 -10.87 7.87
N GLN A 62 3.52 -9.87 7.56
CA GLN A 62 2.16 -10.05 7.05
C GLN A 62 2.01 -9.52 5.62
N GLN A 63 3.01 -9.76 4.77
CA GLN A 63 2.99 -9.31 3.38
C GLN A 63 1.72 -9.78 2.65
N PRO A 64 1.15 -8.94 1.77
CA PRO A 64 1.67 -7.66 1.30
C PRO A 64 1.35 -6.46 2.22
N PHE A 65 0.73 -6.70 3.37
CA PHE A 65 0.25 -5.65 4.27
C PHE A 65 1.24 -5.33 5.37
N CYS A 66 1.04 -4.19 6.01
CA CYS A 66 1.89 -3.67 7.07
C CYS A 66 1.49 -4.24 8.44
N ASP A 67 2.48 -4.69 9.20
CA ASP A 67 2.37 -5.18 10.58
C ASP A 67 3.00 -4.23 11.63
N GLY A 68 3.48 -3.06 11.20
CA GLY A 68 4.12 -2.08 12.07
C GLY A 68 5.62 -2.25 12.26
N THR A 69 6.26 -3.26 11.65
CA THR A 69 7.72 -3.48 11.74
C THR A 69 8.56 -2.24 11.42
N HIS A 70 8.08 -1.37 10.53
CA HIS A 70 8.76 -0.12 10.16
C HIS A 70 8.86 0.92 11.31
N ASN A 71 8.10 0.76 12.39
CA ASN A 71 8.15 1.66 13.55
C ASN A 71 9.17 1.22 14.61
N ILE A 72 9.80 0.05 14.44
CA ILE A 72 10.86 -0.41 15.34
C ILE A 72 12.07 0.51 15.16
N ALA A 73 12.32 1.35 16.17
CA ALA A 73 13.35 2.40 16.13
C ALA A 73 14.74 1.86 15.75
N HIS A 74 15.08 0.65 16.20
CA HIS A 74 16.36 0.00 15.93
C HIS A 74 16.61 -0.31 14.45
N TYR A 75 15.55 -0.49 13.64
CA TYR A 75 15.69 -0.82 12.22
C TYR A 75 15.89 0.41 11.32
N LYS A 76 15.69 1.63 11.83
CA LYS A 76 15.89 2.89 11.08
C LYS A 76 15.16 2.92 9.72
N ILE A 77 13.99 2.30 9.65
CA ILE A 77 13.17 2.25 8.43
C ILE A 77 12.40 3.57 8.31
N THR A 78 12.55 4.26 7.17
CA THR A 78 11.87 5.53 6.90
C THR A 78 10.55 5.34 6.16
N GLN A 79 10.39 4.20 5.47
CA GLN A 79 9.22 3.91 4.65
C GLN A 79 7.96 3.72 5.51
N LYS A 80 6.87 4.36 5.08
CA LYS A 80 5.56 4.29 5.71
C LYS A 80 4.59 3.46 4.87
N PRO A 81 3.61 2.78 5.49
CA PRO A 81 2.64 2.00 4.75
C PRO A 81 1.77 2.90 3.88
N ILE A 82 1.30 2.40 2.74
CA ILE A 82 0.46 3.17 1.83
C ILE A 82 -0.99 2.68 1.97
N PRO A 83 -1.93 3.58 2.33
CA PRO A 83 -3.33 3.21 2.42
C PRO A 83 -3.91 2.96 1.03
N PHE A 84 -4.69 1.89 0.92
CA PHE A 84 -5.48 1.56 -0.26
C PHE A 84 -6.91 1.23 0.16
N THR A 85 -7.86 2.04 -0.30
CA THR A 85 -9.29 1.76 -0.12
C THR A 85 -9.82 1.06 -1.34
N CYS A 86 -10.35 -0.14 -1.14
CA CYS A 86 -10.87 -0.96 -2.23
C CYS A 86 -12.25 -0.45 -2.66
N LYS A 87 -12.36 0.05 -3.91
CA LYS A 87 -13.62 0.58 -4.45
C LYS A 87 -14.63 -0.51 -4.83
N GLU A 88 -14.15 -1.69 -5.18
CA GLU A 88 -14.95 -2.81 -5.67
C GLU A 88 -14.34 -4.12 -5.21
N THR A 89 -15.15 -5.11 -4.86
CA THR A 89 -14.65 -6.43 -4.45
C THR A 89 -14.04 -7.15 -5.64
N LYS A 90 -12.71 -7.23 -5.71
CA LYS A 90 -11.97 -7.95 -6.76
C LYS A 90 -10.58 -8.37 -6.32
N GLU A 91 -9.94 -9.20 -7.14
CA GLU A 91 -8.56 -9.59 -6.94
C GLU A 91 -7.61 -8.47 -7.39
N TYR A 92 -6.63 -8.15 -6.55
CA TYR A 92 -5.56 -7.20 -6.86
C TYR A 92 -4.20 -7.88 -6.70
N TRP A 93 -3.26 -7.42 -7.52
CA TRP A 93 -1.86 -7.84 -7.46
C TRP A 93 -1.02 -6.78 -6.78
N PHE A 94 -0.68 -7.01 -5.52
CA PHE A 94 0.18 -6.11 -4.77
C PHE A 94 1.65 -6.34 -5.09
N CYS A 95 2.42 -5.26 -5.09
CA CYS A 95 3.86 -5.33 -5.24
C CYS A 95 4.51 -5.93 -3.98
N ASN A 96 5.37 -6.93 -4.17
CA ASN A 96 6.16 -7.51 -3.08
C ASN A 96 7.66 -7.20 -3.17
N CYS A 97 8.16 -6.78 -4.34
CA CYS A 97 9.55 -6.34 -4.48
C CYS A 97 9.80 -4.91 -3.98
N LYS A 98 8.73 -4.15 -3.74
CA LYS A 98 8.72 -2.76 -3.25
C LYS A 98 9.35 -1.72 -4.19
N GLN A 99 9.73 -2.14 -5.41
CA GLN A 99 10.31 -1.29 -6.45
C GLN A 99 9.28 -0.74 -7.46
N THR A 100 7.97 -1.00 -7.24
CA THR A 100 6.91 -0.50 -8.14
C THR A 100 6.88 1.02 -8.17
N LYS A 101 6.67 1.58 -9.37
CA LYS A 101 6.35 2.99 -9.57
C LYS A 101 4.85 3.26 -9.39
N HIS A 102 4.02 2.22 -9.51
CA HIS A 102 2.57 2.31 -9.32
C HIS A 102 2.15 1.69 -7.98
N ARG A 103 2.66 2.25 -6.89
CA ARG A 103 2.33 1.79 -5.53
C ARG A 103 0.82 1.91 -5.29
N PRO A 104 0.16 0.90 -4.66
CA PRO A 104 0.74 -0.31 -4.04
C PRO A 104 0.81 -1.54 -4.97
N PHE A 105 0.45 -1.38 -6.25
CA PHE A 105 0.23 -2.49 -7.17
C PHE A 105 1.50 -2.92 -7.90
N CYS A 106 1.47 -4.15 -8.40
CA CYS A 106 2.52 -4.66 -9.27
C CYS A 106 2.44 -4.02 -10.66
N ASP A 107 3.56 -3.50 -11.15
CA ASP A 107 3.74 -2.92 -12.49
C ASP A 107 4.72 -3.72 -13.36
N GLY A 108 5.17 -4.89 -12.88
CA GLY A 108 6.13 -5.73 -13.59
C GLY A 108 7.60 -5.43 -13.34
N ILE A 109 7.96 -4.34 -12.63
CA ILE A 109 9.37 -3.99 -12.33
C ILE A 109 10.12 -5.12 -11.62
N HIS A 110 9.41 -5.99 -10.90
CA HIS A 110 10.00 -7.17 -10.29
C HIS A 110 10.76 -8.07 -11.27
N LYS A 111 10.47 -8.02 -12.58
CA LYS A 111 11.17 -8.79 -13.62
C LYS A 111 12.48 -8.16 -14.08
N ASN A 112 12.74 -6.90 -13.73
CA ASN A 112 13.98 -6.23 -14.12
C ASN A 112 15.19 -6.92 -13.50
N GLU A 113 16.30 -6.90 -14.22
CA GLU A 113 17.51 -7.60 -13.83
C GLU A 113 18.02 -7.14 -12.45
N ASP A 114 17.97 -5.83 -12.17
CA ASP A 114 18.39 -5.26 -10.88
C ASP A 114 17.61 -5.86 -9.70
N VAL A 115 16.30 -6.05 -9.87
CA VAL A 115 15.42 -6.62 -8.85
C VAL A 115 15.62 -8.13 -8.74
N GLN A 116 15.90 -8.80 -9.86
CA GLN A 116 16.19 -10.23 -9.88
C GLN A 116 17.53 -10.57 -9.22
N LYS A 117 18.52 -9.67 -9.31
CA LYS A 117 19.82 -9.81 -8.64
C LYS A 117 19.80 -9.33 -7.19
N ALA A 118 18.82 -8.51 -6.79
CA ALA A 118 18.71 -8.02 -5.43
C ALA A 118 18.47 -9.15 -4.39
N HIS A 119 18.99 -8.92 -3.19
CA HIS A 119 18.77 -9.79 -2.03
C HIS A 119 17.32 -9.68 -1.55
N SER A 120 16.66 -10.82 -1.37
CA SER A 120 15.31 -10.90 -0.80
C SER A 120 15.36 -11.03 0.72
N VAL A 121 14.45 -10.34 1.42
CA VAL A 121 14.30 -10.44 2.88
C VAL A 121 13.92 -11.87 3.29
N VAL A 122 13.12 -12.56 2.49
CA VAL A 122 12.88 -13.99 2.67
C VAL A 122 14.00 -14.79 2.02
N LYS A 123 14.51 -15.78 2.74
CA LYS A 123 15.37 -16.83 2.18
C LYS A 123 14.45 -17.89 1.59
N HIS A 124 14.54 -18.12 0.28
CA HIS A 124 13.90 -19.26 -0.38
C HIS A 124 14.79 -20.49 -0.29
#